data_AF-W2XTQ4-F1
#
_entry.id   AF-W2XTQ4-F1
#
_cell.length_a   1.000
_cell.length_b   1.000
_cell.length_c   1.000
_cell.angle_alpha   90.00
_cell.angle_beta   90.00
_cell.angle_gamma   90.00
#
_symmetry.space_group_name_H-M   'P 1'
#
loop_
_entity.id
_entity.type
_entity.pdbx_description
1 polymer ?
#
loop_
_entity_poly.entity_id
_entity_poly.type
_entity_poly.pdbx_seq_one_letter_code
_entity_poly.pdbx_strand_id
1 'polypeptide(L)'
;MVGVSDRCDWYASSIYTDNNDKNVLIGWMLSVPREVGVAIVRDIYDVDQHLVGKGDWIVSDSKDIIKTLGVKPLSNLQLLRNENSLEHVASVSVNGLSQVLNLTGASFELIAEVADFERGNEVGFEVRRSSTGDKETTIVYDDAEKKVIIDRSKGSTADCAVFADNNVKPISESIWGHFYLHDLFYGASQSDVCETTREKLSFHVFVNVSSIEVFVNDRFSLSARIYPCATQSKSDGIALTASGDAIFRAGWPGSRGPPCRDSQAPRWSLRLNLVQDFPQALSVVWVQRQPLFVAHAGFLELLHEALDGAHAQRLDVSSMTLLPSFLAS
;
A
#
# COMPACT_ATOMS: atom_id res chain seq x y z
N MET A 1 -16.61 -7.03 13.97
CA MET A 1 -15.93 -6.21 12.95
C MET A 1 -16.29 -6.83 11.61
N VAL A 2 -16.72 -6.04 10.64
CA VAL A 2 -16.96 -6.50 9.26
C VAL A 2 -16.02 -5.73 8.35
N GLY A 3 -15.54 -6.42 7.31
CA GLY A 3 -14.47 -5.94 6.48
C GLY A 3 -13.84 -7.08 5.70
N VAL A 4 -13.19 -6.72 4.60
CA VAL A 4 -12.34 -7.61 3.83
C VAL A 4 -10.88 -7.19 4.08
N SER A 5 -10.02 -8.11 4.52
CA SER A 5 -8.63 -7.80 4.89
C SER A 5 -7.72 -7.48 3.69
N ASP A 6 -8.09 -7.99 2.52
CA ASP A 6 -7.56 -7.65 1.21
C ASP A 6 -8.53 -8.15 0.13
N ARG A 7 -8.73 -7.38 -0.93
CA ARG A 7 -9.76 -7.69 -1.95
C ARG A 7 -9.27 -8.49 -3.15
N CYS A 8 -8.02 -9.00 -3.15
CA CYS A 8 -7.55 -9.83 -4.28
C CYS A 8 -6.48 -10.87 -3.97
N ASP A 9 -5.26 -10.75 -4.54
CA ASP A 9 -4.25 -11.81 -4.68
C ASP A 9 -3.65 -12.26 -3.32
N TRP A 10 -4.13 -11.70 -2.21
CA TRP A 10 -3.75 -11.99 -0.84
C TRP A 10 -4.69 -13.01 -0.19
N TYR A 11 -4.12 -14.04 0.44
CA TYR A 11 -4.91 -15.06 1.15
C TYR A 11 -4.20 -15.60 2.40
N ALA A 12 -4.84 -16.53 3.12
CA ALA A 12 -4.29 -17.23 4.29
C ALA A 12 -3.79 -16.28 5.39
N SER A 13 -4.58 -15.25 5.68
CA SER A 13 -4.25 -14.26 6.69
C SER A 13 -4.11 -14.88 8.08
N SER A 14 -3.07 -14.49 8.81
CA SER A 14 -2.83 -14.81 10.22
C SER A 14 -2.67 -13.52 11.00
N ILE A 15 -3.18 -13.51 12.23
CA ILE A 15 -3.15 -12.34 13.11
C ILE A 15 -2.44 -12.69 14.42
N TYR A 16 -1.59 -11.79 14.89
CA TYR A 16 -0.95 -11.88 16.20
C TYR A 16 -0.87 -10.48 16.83
N THR A 17 -0.62 -10.43 18.13
CA THR A 17 -0.40 -9.17 18.85
C THR A 17 1.10 -8.95 19.02
N ASP A 18 1.60 -7.76 18.66
CA ASP A 18 3.01 -7.40 18.87
C ASP A 18 3.28 -6.91 20.31
N ASN A 19 4.55 -6.63 20.62
CA ASN A 19 4.97 -6.15 21.95
C ASN A 19 4.44 -4.74 22.31
N ASN A 20 3.78 -4.04 21.38
CA ASN A 20 3.15 -2.74 21.58
C ASN A 20 1.62 -2.83 21.57
N ASP A 21 1.06 -4.02 21.81
CA ASP A 21 -0.37 -4.31 21.81
C ASP A 21 -1.07 -4.02 20.47
N LYS A 22 -0.33 -4.01 19.36
CA LYS A 22 -0.90 -3.86 18.01
C LYS A 22 -1.32 -5.21 17.46
N ASN A 23 -2.52 -5.26 16.90
CA ASN A 23 -2.93 -6.42 16.10
C ASN A 23 -2.27 -6.34 14.73
N VAL A 24 -1.32 -7.25 14.49
CA VAL A 24 -0.58 -7.34 13.24
C VAL A 24 -1.15 -8.47 12.39
N LEU A 25 -1.52 -8.13 11.16
CA LEU A 25 -1.98 -9.04 10.14
C LEU A 25 -0.87 -9.31 9.13
N ILE A 26 -0.60 -10.57 8.89
CA ILE A 26 0.28 -11.08 7.83
C ILE A 26 -0.51 -12.07 6.98
N GLY A 27 -0.05 -12.34 5.77
CA GLY A 27 -0.73 -13.25 4.87
C GLY A 27 0.12 -13.59 3.65
N TRP A 28 -0.42 -14.48 2.84
CA TRP A 28 0.27 -15.00 1.67
C TRP A 28 0.04 -14.09 0.47
N MET A 29 1.03 -13.24 0.20
CA MET A 29 1.37 -12.68 -1.12
C MET A 29 2.72 -11.90 -1.08
N LEU A 30 3.75 -12.37 -0.37
CA LEU A 30 5.04 -11.64 -0.18
C LEU A 30 4.82 -10.14 0.10
N SER A 31 4.04 -9.88 1.13
CA SER A 31 3.30 -8.64 1.27
C SER A 31 3.58 -7.98 2.62
N VAL A 32 3.39 -6.65 2.71
CA VAL A 32 3.80 -5.87 3.87
C VAL A 32 2.92 -6.23 5.09
N PRO A 33 3.51 -6.30 6.30
CA PRO A 33 2.74 -6.47 7.53
C PRO A 33 1.79 -5.29 7.74
N ARG A 34 0.58 -5.58 8.23
CA ARG A 34 -0.50 -4.60 8.37
C ARG A 34 -0.91 -4.46 9.83
N GLU A 35 -1.19 -3.25 10.27
CA GLU A 35 -1.91 -3.00 11.52
C GLU A 35 -3.42 -3.09 11.21
N VAL A 36 -4.14 -3.88 11.99
CA VAL A 36 -5.60 -4.03 11.86
C VAL A 36 -6.33 -3.59 13.12
N GLY A 37 -7.51 -3.00 12.96
CA GLY A 37 -8.30 -2.46 14.06
C GLY A 37 -9.71 -2.09 13.64
N VAL A 38 -10.41 -1.32 14.47
CA VAL A 38 -11.73 -0.78 14.12
C VAL A 38 -11.55 0.64 13.59
N ALA A 39 -11.90 0.87 12.32
CA ALA A 39 -12.03 2.21 11.78
C ALA A 39 -13.45 2.73 12.02
N ILE A 40 -13.56 3.95 12.54
CA ILE A 40 -14.83 4.61 12.81
C ILE A 40 -14.84 5.96 12.08
N VAL A 41 -15.82 6.15 11.21
CA VAL A 41 -16.14 7.44 10.58
C VAL A 41 -17.42 7.95 11.24
N ARG A 42 -17.43 9.23 11.64
CA ARG A 42 -18.51 9.86 12.40
C ARG A 42 -18.99 11.10 11.68
N ASP A 43 -20.14 11.62 12.12
CA ASP A 43 -20.70 12.89 11.67
C ASP A 43 -20.95 12.90 10.14
N ILE A 44 -21.34 11.74 9.61
CA ILE A 44 -21.58 11.55 8.19
C ILE A 44 -22.88 12.24 7.80
N TYR A 45 -22.76 13.16 6.84
CA TYR A 45 -23.89 13.70 6.11
C TYR A 45 -24.13 12.87 4.85
N ASP A 46 -25.07 11.93 4.94
CA ASP A 46 -25.34 10.99 3.85
C ASP A 46 -26.27 11.59 2.77
N VAL A 47 -25.76 12.58 2.03
CA VAL A 47 -26.49 13.27 0.94
C VAL A 47 -27.05 12.28 -0.08
N ASP A 48 -26.29 11.24 -0.35
CA ASP A 48 -26.49 10.33 -1.48
C ASP A 48 -27.08 8.96 -1.05
N GLN A 49 -27.49 8.80 0.21
CA GLN A 49 -27.98 7.52 0.77
C GLN A 49 -27.00 6.34 0.63
N HIS A 50 -25.70 6.63 0.58
CA HIS A 50 -24.63 5.66 0.36
C HIS A 50 -24.36 4.77 1.58
N LEU A 51 -24.87 5.10 2.78
CA LEU A 51 -24.73 4.25 3.95
C LEU A 51 -25.43 2.90 3.79
N VAL A 52 -26.41 2.80 2.90
CA VAL A 52 -27.15 1.57 2.55
C VAL A 52 -26.59 0.90 1.28
N GLY A 53 -25.37 1.27 0.86
CA GLY A 53 -24.73 0.82 -0.37
C GLY A 53 -23.94 -0.49 -0.27
N LYS A 54 -23.22 -0.81 -1.35
CA LYS A 54 -22.32 -1.97 -1.42
C LYS A 54 -21.03 -1.67 -0.67
N GLY A 55 -20.84 -2.25 0.50
CA GLY A 55 -19.53 -2.27 1.15
C GLY A 55 -19.53 -2.86 2.55
N ASP A 56 -18.34 -2.90 3.15
CA ASP A 56 -18.08 -3.72 4.33
C ASP A 56 -18.07 -2.88 5.61
N TRP A 57 -19.23 -2.38 6.04
CA TRP A 57 -19.36 -1.60 7.28
C TRP A 57 -20.67 -1.87 8.00
N ILE A 58 -20.70 -1.53 9.29
CA ILE A 58 -21.92 -1.44 10.09
C ILE A 58 -22.25 0.04 10.26
N VAL A 59 -23.52 0.40 10.06
CA VAL A 59 -24.05 1.75 10.25
C VAL A 59 -24.70 1.86 11.64
N SER A 60 -24.56 3.01 12.31
CA SER A 60 -25.32 3.33 13.53
C SER A 60 -26.82 3.47 13.27
N ASP A 61 -27.63 3.33 14.31
CA ASP A 61 -29.08 3.58 14.22
C ASP A 61 -29.41 5.01 13.79
N SER A 62 -28.58 5.98 14.21
CA SER A 62 -28.65 7.39 13.83
C SER A 62 -28.18 7.68 12.40
N LYS A 63 -27.62 6.70 11.68
CA LYS A 63 -27.15 6.81 10.29
C LYS A 63 -26.15 7.94 10.04
N ASP A 64 -25.29 8.18 11.01
CA ASP A 64 -24.25 9.22 11.01
C ASP A 64 -22.86 8.66 11.33
N ILE A 65 -22.78 7.39 11.70
CA ILE A 65 -21.54 6.72 12.09
C ILE A 65 -21.44 5.38 11.36
N ILE A 66 -20.28 5.11 10.77
CA ILE A 66 -19.92 3.76 10.31
C ILE A 66 -18.77 3.18 11.10
N LYS A 67 -18.81 1.86 11.27
CA LYS A 67 -17.71 1.05 11.80
C LYS A 67 -17.31 0.01 10.77
N THR A 68 -16.03 -0.05 10.44
CA THR A 68 -15.46 -1.01 9.48
C THR A 68 -14.12 -1.54 9.98
N LEU A 69 -13.56 -2.51 9.27
CA LEU A 69 -12.18 -2.96 9.46
C LEU A 69 -11.22 -1.83 9.09
N GLY A 70 -10.46 -1.37 10.07
CA GLY A 70 -9.26 -0.57 9.84
C GLY A 70 -8.13 -1.49 9.40
N VAL A 71 -7.44 -1.10 8.33
CA VAL A 71 -6.28 -1.80 7.79
C VAL A 71 -5.32 -0.77 7.20
N LYS A 72 -4.09 -0.77 7.68
CA LYS A 72 -3.02 0.12 7.21
C LYS A 72 -1.66 -0.56 7.33
N PRO A 73 -0.62 -0.07 6.65
CA PRO A 73 0.73 -0.62 6.79
C PRO A 73 1.23 -0.52 8.24
N LEU A 74 1.97 -1.52 8.69
CA LEU A 74 2.54 -1.51 10.04
C LEU A 74 3.46 -0.30 10.19
N SER A 75 3.25 0.51 11.23
CA SER A 75 4.01 1.75 11.45
C SER A 75 5.52 1.55 11.51
N ASN A 76 5.99 0.39 11.96
CA ASN A 76 7.41 0.11 12.13
C ASN A 76 8.14 -0.07 10.79
N LEU A 77 7.41 -0.25 9.67
CA LEU A 77 8.01 -0.24 8.34
C LEU A 77 8.75 1.06 8.04
N GLN A 78 8.40 2.15 8.72
CA GLN A 78 9.09 3.43 8.61
C GLN A 78 10.57 3.34 9.02
N LEU A 79 10.92 2.42 9.92
CA LEU A 79 12.30 2.21 10.39
C LEU A 79 13.19 1.57 9.32
N LEU A 80 12.58 0.96 8.28
CA LEU A 80 13.30 0.32 7.17
C LEU A 80 13.55 1.28 5.99
N ARG A 81 13.07 2.53 6.09
CA ARG A 81 13.19 3.52 5.02
C ARG A 81 14.61 4.06 4.95
N ASN A 82 15.14 4.15 3.73
CA ASN A 82 16.39 4.87 3.49
C ASN A 82 16.10 6.37 3.38
N GLU A 83 16.52 7.15 4.37
CA GLU A 83 16.30 8.61 4.40
C GLU A 83 16.91 9.33 3.18
N ASN A 84 17.98 8.79 2.59
CA ASN A 84 18.61 9.37 1.41
C ASN A 84 17.83 9.10 0.11
N SER A 85 16.83 8.21 0.15
CA SER A 85 15.98 7.89 -1.00
C SER A 85 14.66 8.65 -1.02
N LEU A 86 14.49 9.56 -0.05
CA LEU A 86 13.26 10.30 0.14
C LEU A 86 13.16 11.43 -0.89
N GLU A 87 12.20 11.30 -1.78
CA GLU A 87 11.91 12.32 -2.79
C GLU A 87 10.64 13.09 -2.43
N HIS A 88 10.77 14.42 -2.49
CA HIS A 88 9.71 15.37 -2.15
C HIS A 88 9.13 16.00 -3.40
N VAL A 89 7.88 15.66 -3.69
CA VAL A 89 7.09 16.32 -4.75
C VAL A 89 6.22 17.38 -4.10
N ALA A 90 6.29 18.60 -4.63
CA ALA A 90 5.41 19.70 -4.23
C ALA A 90 3.94 19.37 -4.57
N SER A 91 3.00 20.19 -4.12
CA SER A 91 1.60 20.02 -4.54
C SER A 91 1.49 20.17 -6.06
N VAL A 92 0.77 19.24 -6.71
CA VAL A 92 0.63 19.16 -8.15
C VAL A 92 -0.85 19.26 -8.51
N SER A 93 -1.20 20.20 -9.38
CA SER A 93 -2.52 20.26 -10.01
C SER A 93 -2.50 19.47 -11.30
N VAL A 94 -3.46 18.56 -11.46
CA VAL A 94 -3.65 17.72 -12.63
C VAL A 94 -5.00 18.05 -13.23
N ASN A 95 -5.05 18.39 -14.52
CA ASN A 95 -6.25 18.94 -15.16
C ASN A 95 -6.67 18.02 -16.33
N GLY A 96 -7.21 16.83 -16.03
CA GLY A 96 -7.71 15.89 -17.04
C GLY A 96 -6.65 15.15 -17.89
N LEU A 97 -5.36 15.39 -17.65
CA LEU A 97 -4.24 14.75 -18.34
C LEU A 97 -3.22 14.19 -17.35
N SER A 98 -2.65 13.01 -17.63
CA SER A 98 -1.63 12.42 -16.78
C SER A 98 -0.38 13.30 -16.70
N GLN A 99 0.12 13.56 -15.49
CA GLN A 99 1.35 14.29 -15.26
C GLN A 99 2.47 13.33 -14.82
N VAL A 100 3.45 13.13 -15.71
CA VAL A 100 4.63 12.31 -15.42
C VAL A 100 5.50 12.99 -14.37
N LEU A 101 5.89 12.24 -13.35
CA LEU A 101 6.82 12.69 -12.33
C LEU A 101 8.26 12.46 -12.81
N ASN A 102 9.18 13.33 -12.41
CA ASN A 102 10.62 13.14 -12.65
C ASN A 102 11.22 12.14 -11.65
N LEU A 103 10.54 11.02 -11.44
CA LEU A 103 10.88 9.95 -10.51
C LEU A 103 10.72 8.63 -11.24
N THR A 104 11.73 7.78 -11.12
CA THR A 104 11.76 6.47 -11.79
C THR A 104 12.18 5.39 -10.81
N GLY A 105 11.46 4.27 -10.76
CA GLY A 105 11.83 3.15 -9.93
C GLY A 105 10.98 1.91 -10.18
N ALA A 106 11.59 0.74 -10.02
CA ALA A 106 10.86 -0.53 -10.01
C ALA A 106 10.28 -0.85 -8.63
N SER A 107 10.88 -0.31 -7.58
CA SER A 107 10.45 -0.48 -6.21
C SER A 107 10.40 0.87 -5.52
N PHE A 108 9.23 1.21 -4.98
CA PHE A 108 9.02 2.46 -4.26
C PHE A 108 7.81 2.38 -3.33
N GLU A 109 7.83 3.23 -2.32
CA GLU A 109 6.67 3.54 -1.48
C GLU A 109 6.15 4.93 -1.88
N LEU A 110 4.85 5.07 -2.13
CA LEU A 110 4.20 6.32 -2.46
C LEU A 110 3.13 6.64 -1.41
N ILE A 111 3.21 7.84 -0.84
CA ILE A 111 2.21 8.35 0.12
C ILE A 111 1.69 9.68 -0.40
N ALA A 112 0.41 9.71 -0.76
CA ALA A 112 -0.21 10.84 -1.42
C ALA A 112 -1.61 11.09 -0.88
N GLU A 113 -1.96 12.36 -0.74
CA GLU A 113 -3.32 12.81 -0.46
C GLU A 113 -3.85 13.58 -1.68
N VAL A 114 -5.05 13.23 -2.14
CA VAL A 114 -5.79 14.03 -3.11
C VAL A 114 -6.65 15.01 -2.32
N ALA A 115 -6.18 16.25 -2.26
CA ALA A 115 -6.73 17.29 -1.41
C ALA A 115 -8.12 17.75 -1.86
N ASP A 116 -8.29 17.82 -3.18
CA ASP A 116 -9.53 18.21 -3.85
C ASP A 116 -9.56 17.57 -5.24
N PHE A 117 -10.76 17.15 -5.66
CA PHE A 117 -11.03 16.66 -7.00
C PHE A 117 -12.54 16.68 -7.26
N GLU A 118 -12.92 16.89 -8.51
CA GLU A 118 -14.32 16.96 -8.93
C GLU A 118 -15.06 15.63 -8.69
N ARG A 119 -16.33 15.71 -8.24
CA ARG A 119 -17.17 14.52 -8.03
C ARG A 119 -17.45 13.77 -9.34
N GLY A 120 -17.49 12.45 -9.25
CA GLY A 120 -17.72 11.56 -10.38
C GLY A 120 -16.49 11.33 -11.26
N ASN A 121 -15.36 11.99 -10.97
CA ASN A 121 -14.13 11.78 -11.70
C ASN A 121 -13.24 10.71 -11.07
N GLU A 122 -12.32 10.22 -11.90
CA GLU A 122 -11.28 9.28 -11.54
C GLU A 122 -10.01 10.03 -11.14
N VAL A 123 -9.34 9.59 -10.07
CA VAL A 123 -8.05 10.13 -9.63
C VAL A 123 -7.12 9.02 -9.14
N GLY A 124 -5.81 9.16 -9.39
CA GLY A 124 -4.83 8.22 -8.88
C GLY A 124 -3.46 8.31 -9.55
N PHE A 125 -2.87 7.15 -9.81
CA PHE A 125 -1.48 7.01 -10.23
C PHE A 125 -1.35 6.05 -11.40
N GLU A 126 -0.35 6.31 -12.23
CA GLU A 126 0.18 5.34 -13.19
C GLU A 126 1.54 4.90 -12.68
N VAL A 127 1.74 3.60 -12.58
CA VAL A 127 2.96 3.01 -12.03
C VAL A 127 3.57 2.07 -13.05
N ARG A 128 4.90 1.95 -13.01
CA ARG A 128 5.66 1.13 -13.96
C ARG A 128 5.36 1.54 -15.41
N ARG A 129 5.17 2.84 -15.64
CA ARG A 129 4.91 3.41 -16.97
C ARG A 129 6.14 3.23 -17.86
N SER A 130 5.92 2.78 -19.10
CA SER A 130 6.96 2.72 -20.12
C SER A 130 7.48 4.12 -20.48
N SER A 131 8.76 4.23 -20.83
CA SER A 131 9.33 5.47 -21.39
C SER A 131 8.66 5.93 -22.70
N THR A 132 7.94 5.04 -23.40
CA THR A 132 7.18 5.36 -24.63
C THR A 132 5.79 5.95 -24.32
N GLY A 133 5.37 5.93 -23.05
CA GLY A 133 4.12 6.51 -22.59
C GLY A 133 2.97 5.53 -22.40
N ASP A 134 3.21 4.23 -22.61
CA ASP A 134 2.20 3.21 -22.38
C ASP A 134 1.85 3.09 -20.89
N LYS A 135 0.54 3.18 -20.61
CA LYS A 135 -0.04 3.04 -19.26
C LYS A 135 -0.08 1.56 -18.89
N GLU A 136 1.04 1.02 -18.43
CA GLU A 136 1.14 -0.41 -18.12
C GLU A 136 0.31 -0.82 -16.90
N THR A 137 0.24 0.02 -15.87
CA THR A 137 -0.64 -0.20 -14.72
C THR A 137 -1.13 1.11 -14.15
N THR A 138 -2.42 1.18 -13.82
CA THR A 138 -3.02 2.33 -13.15
C THR A 138 -3.69 1.94 -11.85
N ILE A 139 -3.51 2.77 -10.82
CA ILE A 139 -4.15 2.64 -9.51
C ILE A 139 -5.06 3.85 -9.37
N VAL A 140 -6.38 3.65 -9.39
CA VAL A 140 -7.36 4.73 -9.51
C VAL A 140 -8.46 4.57 -8.48
N TYR A 141 -8.90 5.67 -7.89
CA TYR A 141 -10.20 5.77 -7.26
C TYR A 141 -11.19 6.33 -8.29
N ASP A 142 -12.21 5.54 -8.61
CA ASP A 142 -13.36 5.94 -9.43
C ASP A 142 -14.48 6.37 -8.49
N ASP A 143 -14.76 7.66 -8.48
CA ASP A 143 -15.83 8.22 -7.67
C ASP A 143 -17.22 7.88 -8.24
N ALA A 144 -17.41 7.84 -9.55
CA ALA A 144 -18.71 7.52 -10.14
C ALA A 144 -19.15 6.09 -9.74
N GLU A 145 -18.24 5.13 -9.82
CA GLU A 145 -18.51 3.72 -9.48
C GLU A 145 -18.28 3.38 -8.01
N LYS A 146 -17.67 4.28 -7.24
CA LYS A 146 -17.29 4.10 -5.82
C LYS A 146 -16.37 2.89 -5.65
N LYS A 147 -15.27 2.86 -6.41
CA LYS A 147 -14.30 1.75 -6.44
C LYS A 147 -12.86 2.25 -6.39
N VAL A 148 -12.00 1.49 -5.72
CA VAL A 148 -10.55 1.54 -5.93
C VAL A 148 -10.18 0.41 -6.88
N ILE A 149 -9.42 0.73 -7.93
CA ILE A 149 -9.13 -0.15 -9.06
C ILE A 149 -7.62 -0.20 -9.28
N ILE A 150 -7.09 -1.41 -9.47
CA ILE A 150 -5.77 -1.65 -10.07
C ILE A 150 -6.04 -2.21 -11.47
N ASP A 151 -5.85 -1.38 -12.48
CA ASP A 151 -5.95 -1.80 -13.88
C ASP A 151 -4.58 -2.27 -14.38
N ARG A 152 -4.51 -3.54 -14.76
CA ARG A 152 -3.34 -4.21 -15.33
C ARG A 152 -3.58 -4.73 -16.75
N SER A 153 -4.66 -4.26 -17.40
CA SER A 153 -5.08 -4.71 -18.74
C SER A 153 -4.05 -4.45 -19.84
N LYS A 154 -3.17 -3.47 -19.63
CA LYS A 154 -2.15 -3.02 -20.59
C LYS A 154 -0.72 -3.38 -20.21
N GLY A 155 -0.50 -4.00 -19.04
CA GLY A 155 0.86 -4.19 -18.50
C GLY A 155 1.64 -5.30 -19.20
N SER A 156 0.99 -6.43 -19.46
CA SER A 156 1.63 -7.61 -20.05
C SER A 156 0.76 -8.21 -21.13
N THR A 157 1.36 -8.53 -22.26
CA THR A 157 0.73 -9.31 -23.33
C THR A 157 1.38 -10.69 -23.44
N ALA A 158 0.74 -11.61 -24.16
CA ALA A 158 1.30 -12.93 -24.43
C ALA A 158 2.61 -12.87 -25.23
N ASP A 159 2.88 -11.76 -25.92
CA ASP A 159 4.06 -11.56 -26.76
C ASP A 159 5.30 -11.12 -25.97
N CYS A 160 5.14 -10.77 -24.70
CA CYS A 160 6.26 -10.46 -23.82
C CYS A 160 7.12 -11.72 -23.63
N ALA A 161 8.44 -11.61 -23.79
CA ALA A 161 9.37 -12.75 -23.81
C ALA A 161 9.12 -13.76 -22.69
N VAL A 162 9.01 -13.30 -21.43
CA VAL A 162 8.75 -14.18 -20.27
C VAL A 162 7.48 -15.03 -20.42
N PHE A 163 6.43 -14.47 -21.03
CA PHE A 163 5.15 -15.14 -21.22
C PHE A 163 5.16 -16.02 -22.47
N ALA A 164 5.72 -15.52 -23.58
CA ALA A 164 5.88 -16.25 -24.83
C ALA A 164 6.78 -17.48 -24.67
N ASP A 165 7.96 -17.31 -24.07
CA ASP A 165 8.96 -18.36 -23.88
C ASP A 165 8.45 -19.51 -23.00
N ASN A 166 7.51 -19.21 -22.09
CA ASN A 166 6.91 -20.18 -21.18
C ASN A 166 5.50 -20.62 -21.62
N ASN A 167 5.02 -20.16 -22.79
CA ASN A 167 3.70 -20.48 -23.35
C ASN A 167 2.55 -20.26 -22.34
N VAL A 168 2.59 -19.13 -21.63
CA VAL A 168 1.60 -18.74 -20.62
C VAL A 168 1.03 -17.37 -20.92
N LYS A 169 -0.26 -17.18 -20.67
CA LYS A 169 -0.92 -15.88 -20.82
C LYS A 169 -0.86 -15.11 -19.49
N PRO A 170 -0.41 -13.84 -19.48
CA PRO A 170 -0.47 -13.04 -18.28
C PRO A 170 -1.91 -12.75 -17.85
N ILE A 171 -2.12 -12.63 -16.54
CA ILE A 171 -3.37 -12.14 -15.98
C ILE A 171 -3.46 -10.64 -16.27
N SER A 172 -4.52 -10.24 -16.97
CA SER A 172 -4.76 -8.86 -17.42
C SER A 172 -6.06 -8.27 -16.87
N GLU A 173 -6.83 -9.06 -16.11
CA GLU A 173 -8.08 -8.58 -15.50
C GLU A 173 -7.78 -7.53 -14.43
N SER A 174 -8.46 -6.40 -14.51
CA SER A 174 -8.40 -5.34 -13.50
C SER A 174 -9.02 -5.84 -12.20
N ILE A 175 -8.38 -5.47 -11.10
CA ILE A 175 -8.80 -5.83 -9.76
C ILE A 175 -9.41 -4.61 -9.10
N TRP A 176 -10.49 -4.78 -8.34
CA TRP A 176 -11.17 -3.66 -7.73
C TRP A 176 -11.88 -4.01 -6.42
N GLY A 177 -12.22 -2.97 -5.67
CA GLY A 177 -13.01 -3.07 -4.45
C GLY A 177 -13.83 -1.82 -4.21
N HIS A 178 -15.03 -1.98 -3.65
CA HIS A 178 -15.88 -0.84 -3.32
C HIS A 178 -15.27 0.03 -2.20
N PHE A 179 -15.32 1.34 -2.39
CA PHE A 179 -14.83 2.33 -1.42
C PHE A 179 -15.60 3.65 -1.56
N TYR A 180 -16.02 4.20 -0.43
CA TYR A 180 -16.85 5.40 -0.37
C TYR A 180 -16.12 6.47 0.43
N LEU A 181 -16.04 7.66 -0.15
CA LEU A 181 -15.73 8.89 0.55
C LEU A 181 -17.04 9.47 1.07
N HIS A 182 -17.05 9.87 2.34
CA HIS A 182 -18.23 10.41 2.99
C HIS A 182 -18.15 11.93 3.10
N ASP A 183 -19.30 12.60 3.02
CA ASP A 183 -19.39 14.01 3.41
C ASP A 183 -19.54 14.08 4.92
N LEU A 184 -18.72 14.91 5.56
CA LEU A 184 -18.62 14.99 7.01
C LEU A 184 -19.01 16.39 7.47
N PHE A 185 -19.84 16.48 8.51
CA PHE A 185 -20.13 17.76 9.15
C PHE A 185 -18.90 18.31 9.86
N TYR A 186 -18.63 19.60 9.64
CA TYR A 186 -17.64 20.35 10.38
C TYR A 186 -18.32 21.59 10.99
N GLY A 187 -18.41 21.64 12.31
CA GLY A 187 -19.04 22.76 13.01
C GLY A 187 -18.56 22.84 14.46
N ALA A 188 -18.15 24.04 14.90
CA ALA A 188 -17.66 24.27 16.25
C ALA A 188 -18.77 24.49 17.28
N SER A 189 -20.03 24.69 16.83
CA SER A 189 -21.17 25.09 17.67
C SER A 189 -22.52 24.76 17.02
N GLN A 190 -23.54 24.51 17.86
CA GLN A 190 -24.96 24.29 17.47
C GLN A 190 -25.62 25.49 16.75
N SER A 191 -24.96 26.65 16.70
CA SER A 191 -25.47 27.89 16.11
C SER A 191 -24.98 28.19 14.70
N ASP A 192 -24.00 27.42 14.21
CA ASP A 192 -23.31 27.76 12.96
C ASP A 192 -23.93 27.02 11.78
N VAL A 193 -23.92 27.67 10.61
CA VAL A 193 -24.31 27.06 9.34
C VAL A 193 -23.51 25.76 9.18
N CYS A 194 -24.19 24.60 9.14
CA CYS A 194 -23.53 23.32 9.00
C CYS A 194 -22.77 23.27 7.66
N GLU A 195 -21.45 23.39 7.72
CA GLU A 195 -20.58 23.19 6.56
C GLU A 195 -20.23 21.70 6.48
N THR A 196 -20.35 21.13 5.28
CA THR A 196 -20.02 19.73 5.02
C THR A 196 -18.80 19.68 4.14
N THR A 197 -17.77 18.97 4.58
CA THR A 197 -16.56 18.78 3.81
C THR A 197 -16.42 17.32 3.44
N ARG A 198 -16.11 17.05 2.18
CA ARG A 198 -15.85 15.71 1.70
C ARG A 198 -14.62 15.13 2.39
N GLU A 199 -14.68 13.86 2.75
CA GLU A 199 -13.54 13.14 3.27
C GLU A 199 -12.38 13.19 2.25
N LYS A 200 -11.19 13.50 2.77
CA LYS A 200 -9.95 13.50 1.99
C LYS A 200 -9.60 12.09 1.54
N LEU A 201 -9.16 11.95 0.29
CA LEU A 201 -8.68 10.69 -0.25
C LEU A 201 -7.17 10.57 -0.02
N SER A 202 -6.74 9.56 0.72
CA SER A 202 -5.36 9.27 1.06
C SER A 202 -4.96 7.89 0.56
N PHE A 203 -3.88 7.84 -0.21
CA PHE A 203 -3.28 6.62 -0.72
C PHE A 203 -1.93 6.37 -0.04
N HIS A 204 -1.71 5.11 0.33
CA HIS A 204 -0.41 4.58 0.70
C HIS A 204 -0.16 3.34 -0.15
N VAL A 205 0.77 3.46 -1.10
CA VAL A 205 1.03 2.44 -2.13
C VAL A 205 2.45 1.91 -1.97
N PHE A 206 2.62 0.60 -2.00
CA PHE A 206 3.91 -0.04 -2.19
C PHE A 206 3.94 -0.68 -3.57
N VAL A 207 4.98 -0.38 -4.33
CA VAL A 207 5.32 -1.10 -5.56
C VAL A 207 6.67 -1.77 -5.31
N ASN A 208 6.76 -3.07 -5.55
CA ASN A 208 8.01 -3.81 -5.44
C ASN A 208 8.17 -4.77 -6.62
N VAL A 209 8.71 -4.23 -7.72
CA VAL A 209 8.96 -4.89 -9.01
C VAL A 209 7.69 -5.42 -9.69
N SER A 210 7.09 -6.46 -9.10
CA SER A 210 5.92 -7.18 -9.61
C SER A 210 4.76 -7.23 -8.61
N SER A 211 4.90 -6.72 -7.40
CA SER A 211 3.79 -6.59 -6.45
C SER A 211 3.38 -5.13 -6.29
N ILE A 212 2.07 -4.91 -6.17
CA ILE A 212 1.47 -3.65 -5.77
C ILE A 212 0.60 -3.93 -4.54
N GLU A 213 0.72 -3.08 -3.53
CA GLU A 213 -0.18 -3.04 -2.38
C GLU A 213 -0.69 -1.63 -2.18
N VAL A 214 -2.01 -1.46 -2.23
CA VAL A 214 -2.69 -0.16 -2.14
C VAL A 214 -3.50 -0.12 -0.85
N PHE A 215 -3.25 0.89 -0.04
CA PHE A 215 -4.04 1.19 1.15
C PHE A 215 -4.73 2.54 0.97
N VAL A 216 -6.02 2.61 1.33
CA VAL A 216 -6.81 3.84 1.20
C VAL A 216 -7.50 4.16 2.53
N ASN A 217 -7.31 5.39 3.01
CA ASN A 217 -7.86 5.97 4.25
C ASN A 217 -7.82 5.03 5.46
N ASP A 218 -6.75 4.23 5.60
CA ASP A 218 -6.53 3.26 6.68
C ASP A 218 -7.70 2.26 6.93
N ARG A 219 -8.55 2.03 5.92
CA ARG A 219 -9.72 1.12 6.01
C ARG A 219 -9.99 0.32 4.74
N PHE A 220 -9.07 0.38 3.79
CA PHE A 220 -9.16 -0.33 2.53
C PHE A 220 -7.77 -0.80 2.15
N SER A 221 -7.69 -2.04 1.68
CA SER A 221 -6.49 -2.67 1.16
C SER A 221 -6.82 -3.42 -0.13
N LEU A 222 -5.90 -3.34 -1.09
CA LEU A 222 -5.96 -4.09 -2.34
C LEU A 222 -4.56 -4.43 -2.83
N SER A 223 -4.33 -5.72 -3.03
CA SER A 223 -3.05 -6.27 -3.45
C SER A 223 -3.13 -6.93 -4.82
N ALA A 224 -2.12 -6.75 -5.65
CA ALA A 224 -2.08 -7.31 -7.00
C ALA A 224 -0.66 -7.67 -7.43
N ARG A 225 -0.55 -8.66 -8.32
CA ARG A 225 0.65 -8.86 -9.15
C ARG A 225 0.54 -8.14 -10.49
N ILE A 226 1.66 -7.58 -10.93
CA ILE A 226 1.86 -6.95 -12.24
C ILE A 226 3.17 -7.44 -12.88
N TYR A 227 3.20 -7.52 -14.22
CA TYR A 227 4.35 -8.04 -14.96
C TYR A 227 4.71 -7.15 -16.15
N PRO A 228 5.06 -5.88 -15.91
CA PRO A 228 5.36 -4.90 -16.95
C PRO A 228 6.30 -5.44 -18.06
N CYS A 229 5.92 -5.23 -19.31
CA CYS A 229 6.59 -5.84 -20.48
C CYS A 229 7.86 -5.09 -20.87
N ALA A 230 9.01 -5.48 -20.32
CA ALA A 230 10.28 -4.80 -20.54
C ALA A 230 10.90 -4.97 -21.95
N THR A 231 10.20 -5.59 -22.92
CA THR A 231 10.77 -5.90 -24.24
C THR A 231 10.96 -4.66 -25.12
N GLN A 232 10.21 -3.59 -24.89
CA GLN A 232 10.27 -2.37 -25.72
C GLN A 232 10.96 -1.18 -25.01
N SER A 233 10.93 -1.12 -23.68
CA SER A 233 11.52 -0.02 -22.90
C SER A 233 11.59 -0.34 -21.40
N LYS A 234 12.28 0.51 -20.63
CA LYS A 234 12.20 0.46 -19.16
C LYS A 234 10.82 0.93 -18.70
N SER A 235 10.18 0.13 -17.86
CA SER A 235 8.85 0.36 -17.30
C SER A 235 8.96 0.83 -15.85
N ASP A 236 9.65 1.93 -15.59
CA ASP A 236 9.95 2.46 -14.25
C ASP A 236 9.37 3.85 -14.00
N GLY A 237 8.59 4.40 -14.93
CA GLY A 237 7.96 5.72 -14.80
C GLY A 237 6.78 5.72 -13.81
N ILE A 238 6.56 6.90 -13.22
CA ILE A 238 5.45 7.19 -12.32
C ILE A 238 4.73 8.44 -12.81
N ALA A 239 3.40 8.42 -12.86
CA ALA A 239 2.60 9.59 -13.19
C ALA A 239 1.41 9.75 -12.24
N LEU A 240 0.95 10.99 -12.07
CA LEU A 240 -0.34 11.30 -11.49
C LEU A 240 -1.38 11.30 -12.60
N THR A 241 -2.59 10.83 -12.33
CA THR A 241 -3.69 10.83 -13.33
C THR A 241 -4.98 11.30 -12.68
N ALA A 242 -5.74 12.09 -13.43
CA ALA A 242 -7.09 12.51 -13.08
C ALA A 242 -7.91 12.69 -14.36
N SER A 243 -9.20 12.32 -14.34
CA SER A 243 -10.11 12.56 -15.49
C SER A 243 -10.64 14.00 -15.54
N GLY A 244 -10.53 14.75 -14.44
CA GLY A 244 -10.80 16.18 -14.37
C GLY A 244 -9.76 16.90 -13.50
N ASP A 245 -10.15 18.03 -12.89
CA ASP A 245 -9.26 18.80 -12.03
C ASP A 245 -9.05 18.09 -10.67
N ALA A 246 -7.80 17.92 -10.28
CA ALA A 246 -7.40 17.31 -9.02
C ALA A 246 -6.10 17.90 -8.48
N ILE A 247 -6.03 18.05 -7.15
CA ILE A 247 -4.83 18.55 -6.45
C ILE A 247 -4.23 17.42 -5.63
N PHE A 248 -3.04 16.97 -6.03
CA PHE A 248 -2.24 16.02 -5.29
C PHE A 248 -1.28 16.73 -4.35
N ARG A 249 -1.14 16.22 -3.14
CA ARG A 249 -0.13 16.66 -2.18
C ARG A 249 0.47 15.48 -1.42
N ALA A 250 1.52 15.82 -0.69
CA ALA A 250 2.02 15.08 0.45
C ALA A 250 0.93 14.44 1.33
N GLY A 251 0.90 13.11 1.42
CA GLY A 251 0.12 12.42 2.45
C GLY A 251 0.95 12.19 3.72
N TRP A 252 0.31 12.26 4.89
CA TRP A 252 0.91 11.81 6.15
C TRP A 252 0.22 10.52 6.61
N PRO A 253 0.96 9.44 6.95
CA PRO A 253 0.35 8.22 7.44
C PRO A 253 -0.34 8.48 8.79
N GLY A 254 -1.66 8.28 8.84
CA GLY A 254 -2.44 8.26 10.09
C GLY A 254 -2.89 9.62 10.66
N SER A 255 -2.82 10.72 9.92
CA SER A 255 -3.40 12.00 10.38
C SER A 255 -4.86 12.13 9.95
N ARG A 256 -5.79 11.88 10.88
CA ARG A 256 -6.89 12.86 11.00
C ARG A 256 -6.18 14.20 11.15
N GLY A 257 -6.45 15.15 10.26
CA GLY A 257 -5.90 16.49 10.39
C GLY A 257 -6.12 16.99 11.84
N PRO A 258 -5.20 17.76 12.42
CA PRO A 258 -5.41 18.30 13.74
C PRO A 258 -6.75 19.06 13.75
N PRO A 259 -7.62 18.88 14.77
CA PRO A 259 -8.70 19.82 14.98
C PRO A 259 -8.09 21.23 15.03
N CYS A 260 -8.67 22.19 14.33
CA CYS A 260 -8.12 23.52 14.13
C CYS A 260 -7.67 24.19 15.44
N ARG A 261 -6.39 24.02 15.80
CA ARG A 261 -5.59 24.85 16.70
C ARG A 261 -4.21 24.23 16.86
N ASP A 262 -3.38 24.37 15.84
CA ASP A 262 -1.94 24.53 16.04
C ASP A 262 -1.34 25.20 14.80
N SER A 263 -1.02 26.48 14.95
CA SER A 263 -0.48 27.36 13.91
C SER A 263 1.02 27.13 13.66
N GLN A 264 1.54 25.94 13.96
CA GLN A 264 2.94 25.56 13.78
C GLN A 264 3.06 24.12 13.27
N ALA A 265 2.43 23.79 12.15
CA ALA A 265 2.73 22.57 11.42
C ALA A 265 3.87 22.83 10.40
N PRO A 266 4.88 21.95 10.28
CA PRO A 266 5.95 22.10 9.30
C PRO A 266 5.42 21.89 7.88
N ARG A 267 6.10 22.50 6.90
CA ARG A 267 5.73 22.53 5.48
C ARG A 267 5.63 21.10 4.90
N TRP A 268 4.58 20.89 4.10
CA TRP A 268 4.08 19.62 3.56
C TRP A 268 4.99 19.02 2.47
N SER A 269 5.20 17.70 2.43
CA SER A 269 6.05 17.03 1.42
C SER A 269 5.64 15.59 1.05
N LEU A 270 5.55 15.27 -0.26
CA LEU A 270 5.33 13.89 -0.75
C LEU A 270 6.47 13.02 -0.23
N ARG A 271 6.16 11.79 0.17
CA ARG A 271 7.19 10.80 0.49
C ARG A 271 7.16 9.75 -0.61
N LEU A 272 8.14 9.81 -1.51
CA LEU A 272 8.53 8.65 -2.29
C LEU A 272 9.79 8.07 -1.64
N ASN A 273 9.76 6.84 -1.12
CA ASN A 273 11.01 6.14 -0.82
C ASN A 273 11.38 5.34 -2.06
N LEU A 274 12.39 5.79 -2.79
CA LEU A 274 13.04 4.98 -3.82
C LEU A 274 13.88 3.90 -3.12
N VAL A 275 13.25 2.79 -2.76
CA VAL A 275 13.99 1.63 -2.24
C VAL A 275 14.75 1.03 -3.42
N GLN A 276 15.97 1.54 -3.64
CA GLN A 276 16.84 1.11 -4.72
C GLN A 276 17.35 -0.32 -4.53
N ASP A 277 17.19 -0.89 -3.33
CA ASP A 277 17.35 -2.31 -3.04
C ASP A 277 16.44 -2.67 -1.86
N PHE A 278 15.34 -3.38 -2.13
CA PHE A 278 14.84 -4.27 -1.08
C PHE A 278 15.98 -5.26 -0.86
N PRO A 279 16.50 -5.47 0.36
CA PRO A 279 17.40 -6.58 0.55
C PRO A 279 16.67 -7.83 0.03
N GLN A 280 17.28 -8.51 -0.93
CA GLN A 280 16.86 -9.81 -1.46
C GLN A 280 16.82 -10.90 -0.35
N ALA A 281 16.89 -10.52 0.92
CA ALA A 281 16.93 -11.36 2.11
C ALA A 281 15.53 -11.83 2.58
N LEU A 282 14.59 -12.03 1.67
CA LEU A 282 13.49 -12.98 1.87
C LEU A 282 13.51 -14.12 0.83
N SER A 283 14.61 -14.25 0.08
CA SER A 283 14.82 -15.34 -0.88
C SER A 283 16.08 -16.14 -0.55
N VAL A 284 16.16 -16.78 0.62
CA VAL A 284 17.07 -17.93 0.81
C VAL A 284 16.41 -18.90 1.80
N VAL A 285 16.48 -20.21 1.47
CA VAL A 285 16.20 -21.42 2.28
C VAL A 285 14.77 -21.98 2.18
N TRP A 286 14.41 -23.09 1.50
CA TRP A 286 15.08 -24.03 0.59
C TRP A 286 13.99 -24.83 -0.17
N VAL A 287 14.22 -25.12 -1.46
CA VAL A 287 13.80 -26.41 -2.03
C VAL A 287 15.03 -27.32 -1.98
N GLN A 288 15.00 -28.34 -1.13
CA GLN A 288 15.77 -29.56 -1.34
C GLN A 288 14.84 -30.75 -1.13
N ARG A 289 14.77 -31.61 -2.17
CA ARG A 289 13.89 -32.78 -2.25
C ARG A 289 14.26 -33.85 -1.21
N GLN A 290 13.29 -34.16 -0.32
CA GLN A 290 12.83 -35.47 0.23
C GLN A 290 13.82 -36.47 0.88
N PRO A 291 13.36 -37.48 1.69
CA PRO A 291 12.03 -37.78 2.27
C PRO A 291 12.03 -38.02 3.81
N LEU A 292 10.82 -38.17 4.38
CA LEU A 292 10.44 -38.88 5.63
C LEU A 292 11.44 -38.97 6.80
N PHE A 293 11.06 -38.45 7.98
CA PHE A 293 10.78 -39.21 9.22
C PHE A 293 10.66 -38.25 10.44
N VAL A 294 9.50 -38.35 11.11
CA VAL A 294 9.24 -38.30 12.56
C VAL A 294 9.79 -37.13 13.42
N ALA A 295 8.84 -36.56 14.16
CA ALA A 295 8.95 -35.53 15.18
C ALA A 295 10.06 -35.71 16.24
N HIS A 296 10.61 -34.60 16.73
CA HIS A 296 10.76 -34.38 18.18
C HIS A 296 10.90 -32.89 18.54
N ALA A 297 10.35 -32.55 19.70
CA ALA A 297 10.36 -31.24 20.33
C ALA A 297 11.80 -30.73 20.55
N GLY A 298 12.03 -29.45 20.24
CA GLY A 298 13.33 -28.79 20.43
C GLY A 298 13.44 -27.41 19.76
N PHE A 299 12.52 -27.05 18.88
CA PHE A 299 12.60 -25.78 18.14
C PHE A 299 11.97 -24.56 18.86
N LEU A 300 11.34 -24.75 20.02
CA LEU A 300 10.71 -23.64 20.76
C LEU A 300 11.67 -22.87 21.68
N GLU A 301 12.81 -23.42 22.09
CA GLU A 301 13.74 -22.71 23.01
C GLU A 301 14.64 -21.71 22.29
N LEU A 302 15.04 -21.98 21.05
CA LEU A 302 15.97 -21.11 20.29
C LEU A 302 15.32 -19.82 19.74
N LEU A 303 13.99 -19.77 19.64
CA LEU A 303 13.29 -18.54 19.23
C LEU A 303 13.09 -17.58 20.42
N HIS A 304 13.22 -18.05 21.66
CA HIS A 304 13.04 -17.23 22.86
C HIS A 304 14.32 -16.45 23.21
N GLU A 305 15.51 -17.06 23.05
CA GLU A 305 16.79 -16.40 23.38
C GLU A 305 17.22 -15.33 22.37
N ALA A 306 16.74 -15.35 21.12
CA ALA A 306 17.09 -14.34 20.11
C ALA A 306 16.26 -13.05 20.19
N LEU A 307 15.17 -13.05 20.98
CA LEU A 307 14.28 -11.89 21.14
C LEU A 307 14.41 -11.18 22.50
N ASP A 308 15.14 -11.77 23.46
CA ASP A 308 15.52 -11.11 24.71
C ASP A 308 16.90 -10.46 24.60
N GLY A 309 16.92 -9.24 24.06
CA GLY A 309 18.10 -8.39 24.03
C GLY A 309 18.45 -7.83 25.42
N ALA A 310 19.11 -8.62 26.26
CA ALA A 310 19.88 -8.13 27.38
C ALA A 310 21.30 -8.74 27.34
N HIS A 311 22.26 -7.90 26.95
CA HIS A 311 23.71 -8.14 26.78
C HIS A 311 24.20 -8.31 25.33
N ALA A 312 24.23 -7.20 24.60
CA ALA A 312 25.15 -7.06 23.48
C ALA A 312 26.60 -6.97 24.03
N GLN A 313 27.37 -8.05 23.90
CA GLN A 313 28.84 -7.97 23.87
C GLN A 313 29.34 -8.25 22.45
N ARG A 314 30.20 -7.32 22.00
CA ARG A 314 30.84 -7.20 20.70
C ARG A 314 31.73 -8.43 20.44
N LEU A 315 31.37 -9.27 19.47
CA LEU A 315 32.25 -10.34 18.97
C LEU A 315 33.14 -9.77 17.86
N ASP A 316 34.45 -9.74 18.11
CA ASP A 316 35.51 -9.30 17.19
C ASP A 316 35.87 -10.44 16.24
N VAL A 317 35.72 -10.21 14.93
CA VAL A 317 35.99 -11.19 13.87
C VAL A 317 37.42 -10.97 13.35
N SER A 318 38.41 -11.17 14.21
CA SER A 318 39.83 -11.07 13.86
C SER A 318 40.60 -12.40 14.00
N SER A 319 39.94 -13.48 14.43
CA SER A 319 40.61 -14.76 14.68
C SER A 319 39.83 -15.99 14.20
N MET A 320 39.59 -16.14 12.89
CA MET A 320 39.31 -17.45 12.31
C MET A 320 40.05 -17.63 10.99
N THR A 321 41.16 -18.34 11.08
CA THR A 321 41.99 -18.83 9.98
C THR A 321 41.27 -19.94 9.23
N LEU A 322 40.99 -19.72 7.94
CA LEU A 322 40.53 -20.75 7.00
C LEU A 322 41.73 -21.52 6.45
N LEU A 323 41.72 -22.85 6.62
CA LEU A 323 42.60 -23.78 5.92
C LEU A 323 41.86 -24.33 4.67
N PRO A 324 42.47 -24.34 3.47
CA PRO A 324 41.80 -24.79 2.25
C PRO A 324 42.17 -26.23 1.91
N SER A 325 41.16 -27.07 1.61
CA SER A 325 41.28 -28.37 0.93
C SER A 325 39.84 -28.91 0.76
N PHE A 326 39.37 -29.52 -0.32
CA PHE A 326 39.96 -30.11 -1.52
C PHE A 326 38.86 -30.09 -2.62
N LEU A 327 39.24 -29.82 -3.86
CA LEU A 327 38.50 -30.18 -5.07
C LEU A 327 38.59 -31.70 -5.28
N ALA A 328 37.47 -32.39 -5.50
CA ALA A 328 37.37 -33.53 -6.43
C ALA A 328 35.95 -34.13 -6.45
N SER A 329 35.55 -34.52 -7.67
CA SER A 329 34.40 -35.31 -8.15
C SER A 329 33.03 -34.67 -8.12
#